data_AF-A0A3L7YL48-F1
#
_entry.id   AF-A0A3L7YL48-F1
#
_cell.length_a   1.000
_cell.length_b   1.000
_cell.length_c   1.000
_cell.angle_alpha   90.00
_cell.angle_beta   90.00
_cell.angle_gamma   90.00
#
_symmetry.space_group_name_H-M   'P 1'
#
loop_
_entity.id
_entity.type
_entity.pdbx_description
1 polymer ?
#
loop_
_entity_poly.entity_id
_entity_poly.type
_entity_poly.pdbx_seq_one_letter_code
_entity_poly.pdbx_strand_id
1 'polypeptide(L)'
;MRPTRTSGSCAPLRKTPLLSSASGVLRPVPRPKPMSGGPPRRAVVTEVPRSGAFRGNERPSGPVKPSPPRGVTPGPSWRRWSIAIGHARDGISHAWQTQPNLRIHSAVAAMVVGLGTFLGLATAEWIAILLCITVVIALELVNTAVEACVDLVTRETHPIARTAKDVAAGAVLVGVVGSVLIGAVIFVPRLYQLIVW
;
A
#
# COMPACT_ATOMS: atom_id res chain seq x y z
N MET A 1 -29.31 44.80 18.44
CA MET A 1 -30.57 44.04 18.32
C MET A 1 -30.25 42.55 18.32
N ARG A 2 -30.72 41.80 19.33
CA ARG A 2 -30.82 40.33 19.29
C ARG A 2 -32.19 39.95 18.72
N PRO A 3 -32.32 38.73 18.17
CA PRO A 3 -33.46 37.90 18.53
C PRO A 3 -33.03 36.57 19.14
N THR A 4 -33.97 36.01 19.89
CA THR A 4 -33.88 34.94 20.87
C THR A 4 -34.49 33.63 20.39
N ARG A 5 -33.89 32.50 20.82
CA ARG A 5 -34.46 31.18 21.21
C ARG A 5 -35.46 30.45 20.30
N THR A 6 -35.19 29.15 20.08
CA THR A 6 -35.97 27.96 20.55
C THR A 6 -35.26 26.70 20.01
N SER A 7 -34.58 25.89 20.83
CA SER A 7 -35.07 24.71 21.57
C SER A 7 -35.92 23.72 20.76
N GLY A 8 -35.32 22.59 20.40
CA GLY A 8 -36.01 21.41 19.86
C GLY A 8 -35.17 20.15 20.10
N SER A 9 -35.32 19.56 21.29
CA SER A 9 -34.80 18.24 21.67
C SER A 9 -35.88 17.19 21.39
N CYS A 10 -35.52 16.07 20.73
CA CYS A 10 -35.95 14.69 21.05
C CYS A 10 -35.73 13.73 19.85
N ALA A 11 -34.88 12.72 20.01
CA ALA A 11 -35.28 11.30 20.02
C ALA A 11 -34.06 10.36 19.83
N PRO A 12 -33.88 9.34 20.69
CA PRO A 12 -32.82 8.34 20.56
C PRO A 12 -33.22 7.21 19.60
N LEU A 13 -32.31 6.84 18.69
CA LEU A 13 -32.45 5.69 17.80
C LEU A 13 -32.53 4.39 18.61
N ARG A 14 -33.70 3.74 18.54
CA ARG A 14 -34.02 2.44 19.14
C ARG A 14 -33.08 1.35 18.62
N LYS A 15 -32.58 0.55 19.56
CA LYS A 15 -32.00 -0.78 19.32
C LYS A 15 -33.07 -1.69 18.69
N THR A 16 -32.84 -2.19 17.48
CA THR A 16 -33.60 -3.29 16.88
C THR A 16 -33.07 -4.63 17.40
N PRO A 17 -33.94 -5.58 17.79
CA PRO A 17 -33.53 -6.86 18.32
C PRO A 17 -33.22 -7.86 17.21
N LEU A 18 -32.28 -8.76 17.53
CA LEU A 18 -32.00 -10.02 16.84
C LEU A 18 -33.27 -10.91 16.80
N LEU A 19 -33.60 -11.40 15.60
CA LEU A 19 -34.43 -12.58 15.32
C LEU A 19 -33.65 -13.33 14.22
N SER A 20 -32.93 -14.42 14.48
CA SER A 20 -33.35 -15.76 14.89
C SER A 20 -34.38 -16.40 13.96
N SER A 21 -33.87 -17.38 13.21
CA SER A 21 -34.51 -18.64 12.80
C SER A 21 -35.49 -18.68 11.62
N ALA A 22 -35.02 -19.39 10.59
CA ALA A 22 -35.66 -20.52 9.90
C ALA A 22 -36.83 -20.32 8.93
N SER A 23 -36.62 -20.96 7.78
CA SER A 23 -37.62 -21.67 6.95
C SER A 23 -38.60 -20.85 6.11
N GLY A 24 -38.51 -21.03 4.79
CA GLY A 24 -39.71 -21.08 3.96
C GLY A 24 -39.62 -20.46 2.57
N VAL A 25 -39.49 -21.34 1.57
CA VAL A 25 -40.09 -21.22 0.23
C VAL A 25 -39.39 -20.28 -0.78
N LEU A 26 -38.46 -20.87 -1.54
CA LEU A 26 -38.10 -20.41 -2.89
C LEU A 26 -39.36 -20.39 -3.76
N ARG A 27 -39.84 -19.20 -4.12
CA ARG A 27 -40.91 -19.06 -5.12
C ARG A 27 -40.34 -19.39 -6.52
N PRO A 28 -41.01 -20.22 -7.33
CA PRO A 28 -40.58 -20.46 -8.70
C PRO A 28 -40.72 -19.18 -9.54
N VAL A 29 -39.64 -18.81 -10.23
CA VAL A 29 -39.63 -17.73 -11.22
C VAL A 29 -40.50 -18.18 -12.42
N PRO A 30 -41.48 -17.38 -12.89
CA PRO A 30 -42.28 -17.74 -14.05
C PRO A 30 -41.39 -17.81 -15.30
N ARG A 31 -41.44 -18.94 -16.01
CA ARG A 31 -40.76 -19.09 -17.31
C ARG A 31 -41.41 -18.16 -18.35
N PRO A 32 -40.62 -17.45 -19.16
CA PRO A 32 -41.18 -16.69 -20.29
C PRO A 32 -41.89 -17.64 -21.25
N LYS A 33 -43.10 -17.26 -21.69
CA LYS A 33 -43.87 -18.01 -22.69
C LYS A 33 -43.07 -18.09 -24.00
N PRO A 34 -43.07 -19.24 -24.71
CA PRO A 34 -42.47 -19.31 -26.04
C PRO A 34 -43.23 -18.37 -26.98
N MET A 35 -42.55 -17.38 -27.53
CA MET A 35 -43.14 -16.48 -28.53
C MET A 35 -43.44 -17.29 -29.79
N SER A 36 -44.72 -17.32 -30.13
CA SER A 36 -45.26 -17.87 -31.38
C SER A 36 -44.57 -17.23 -32.58
N GLY A 37 -44.18 -18.07 -33.55
CA GLY A 37 -43.42 -17.71 -34.74
C GLY A 37 -44.09 -16.62 -35.57
N GLY A 38 -43.31 -15.57 -35.86
CA GLY A 38 -43.47 -14.73 -37.04
C GLY A 38 -42.36 -15.09 -38.05
N PRO A 39 -42.57 -14.84 -39.36
CA PRO A 39 -41.57 -15.15 -40.37
C PRO A 39 -40.29 -14.33 -40.13
N PRO A 40 -39.11 -14.86 -40.52
CA PRO A 40 -37.85 -14.17 -40.29
C PRO A 40 -37.88 -12.80 -40.96
N ARG A 41 -37.81 -11.73 -40.17
CA ARG A 41 -37.58 -10.38 -40.68
C ARG A 41 -36.23 -10.41 -41.40
N ARG A 42 -36.27 -10.19 -42.72
CA ARG A 42 -35.10 -9.99 -43.59
C ARG A 42 -34.11 -9.09 -42.84
N ALA A 43 -32.92 -9.62 -42.54
CA ALA A 43 -31.82 -8.81 -42.05
C ALA A 43 -31.58 -7.72 -43.09
N VAL A 44 -31.94 -6.48 -42.75
CA VAL A 44 -31.51 -5.31 -43.50
C VAL A 44 -30.01 -5.23 -43.23
N VAL A 45 -29.23 -5.78 -44.16
CA VAL A 45 -27.80 -5.52 -44.24
C VAL A 45 -27.68 -4.03 -44.50
N THR A 46 -27.41 -3.26 -43.45
CA THR A 46 -26.97 -1.88 -43.60
C THR A 46 -25.63 -1.95 -44.31
N GLU A 47 -25.59 -1.54 -45.58
CA GLU A 47 -24.35 -1.31 -46.30
C GLU A 47 -23.48 -0.36 -45.46
N VAL A 48 -22.32 -0.84 -45.03
CA VAL A 48 -21.28 -0.01 -44.45
C VAL A 48 -20.77 0.89 -45.60
N PRO A 49 -20.78 2.23 -45.46
CA PRO A 49 -20.31 3.11 -46.52
C PRO A 49 -18.85 2.79 -46.85
N ARG A 50 -18.56 2.47 -48.12
CA ARG A 50 -17.19 2.31 -48.61
C ARG A 50 -16.45 3.63 -48.49
N SER A 51 -15.37 3.61 -47.70
CA SER A 51 -14.20 4.49 -47.73
C SER A 51 -14.47 5.96 -48.09
N GLY A 52 -14.95 6.72 -47.10
CA GLY A 52 -14.54 8.11 -46.98
C GLY A 52 -13.05 8.13 -46.63
N ALA A 53 -12.24 8.70 -47.52
CA ALA A 53 -10.80 8.82 -47.40
C ALA A 53 -10.36 9.19 -45.97
N PHE A 54 -9.79 8.23 -45.26
CA PHE A 54 -8.91 8.52 -44.13
C PHE A 54 -7.70 9.22 -44.74
N ARG A 55 -7.75 10.55 -44.78
CA ARG A 55 -6.66 11.38 -45.28
C ARG A 55 -5.51 11.17 -44.30
N GLY A 56 -4.66 10.20 -44.65
CA GLY A 56 -3.50 9.80 -43.88
C GLY A 56 -2.67 11.05 -43.59
N ASN A 57 -2.47 11.33 -42.31
CA ASN A 57 -1.40 12.22 -41.89
C ASN A 57 -0.08 11.46 -42.04
N GLU A 58 0.31 11.21 -43.29
CA GLU A 58 1.61 10.66 -43.65
C GLU A 58 2.64 11.77 -43.40
N ARG A 59 3.18 11.79 -42.18
CA ARG A 59 4.37 12.59 -41.90
C ARG A 59 5.46 12.09 -42.87
N PRO A 60 6.20 12.98 -43.55
CA PRO A 60 7.31 12.56 -44.39
C PRO A 60 8.26 11.70 -43.55
N SER A 61 8.41 10.43 -43.95
CA SER A 61 9.30 9.47 -43.34
C SER A 61 10.72 9.92 -43.58
N GLY A 62 11.21 10.81 -42.71
CA GLY A 62 12.62 11.08 -42.58
C GLY A 62 13.39 9.78 -42.32
N PRO A 63 14.73 9.79 -42.46
CA PRO A 63 15.54 8.59 -42.28
C PRO A 63 15.18 7.91 -40.97
N VAL A 64 14.60 6.71 -41.07
CA VAL A 64 14.27 5.87 -39.91
C VAL A 64 15.60 5.53 -39.26
N LYS A 65 15.87 6.15 -38.10
CA LYS A 65 17.05 5.82 -37.32
C LYS A 65 17.02 4.31 -37.05
N PRO A 66 18.08 3.56 -37.36
CA PRO A 66 18.10 2.13 -37.13
C PRO A 66 17.81 1.88 -35.65
N SER A 67 16.81 1.04 -35.39
CA SER A 67 16.52 0.60 -34.04
C SER A 67 17.77 -0.13 -33.52
N PRO A 68 18.19 0.11 -32.28
CA PRO A 68 19.35 -0.58 -31.74
C PRO A 68 19.11 -2.10 -31.80
N PRO A 69 20.16 -2.89 -32.05
CA PRO A 69 20.03 -4.34 -32.13
C PRO A 69 19.38 -4.89 -30.86
N ARG A 70 18.34 -5.71 -31.03
CA ARG A 70 17.66 -6.41 -29.92
C ARG A 70 18.69 -7.23 -29.16
N GLY A 71 18.93 -6.87 -27.90
CA GLY A 71 19.89 -7.54 -27.01
C GLY A 71 21.02 -6.66 -26.49
N VAL A 72 21.18 -5.42 -26.97
CA VAL A 72 22.15 -4.48 -26.40
C VAL A 72 21.48 -3.64 -25.31
N THR A 73 21.34 -4.20 -24.11
CA THR A 73 21.11 -3.35 -22.92
C THR A 73 22.42 -2.62 -22.65
N PRO A 74 22.45 -1.28 -22.59
CA PRO A 74 23.66 -0.57 -22.19
C PRO A 74 24.06 -1.08 -20.81
N GLY A 75 25.32 -1.51 -20.65
CA GLY A 75 25.85 -2.01 -19.38
C GLY A 75 25.63 -1.01 -18.24
N PRO A 76 25.80 -1.44 -16.97
CA PRO A 76 25.63 -0.56 -15.83
C PRO A 76 26.52 0.67 -15.98
N SER A 77 25.91 1.83 -16.26
CA SER A 77 26.65 3.09 -16.34
C SER A 77 26.62 3.75 -14.98
N TRP A 78 27.77 4.25 -14.52
CA TRP A 78 27.88 4.99 -13.26
C TRP A 78 26.85 6.12 -13.14
N ARG A 79 26.47 6.73 -14.27
CA ARG A 79 25.37 7.71 -14.37
C ARG A 79 24.00 7.15 -13.99
N ARG A 80 23.67 5.91 -14.35
CA ARG A 80 22.38 5.29 -14.00
C ARG A 80 22.33 4.94 -12.52
N TRP A 81 23.43 4.45 -11.96
CA TRP A 81 23.56 4.19 -10.53
C TRP A 81 23.40 5.46 -9.69
N SER A 82 24.03 6.56 -10.09
CA SER A 82 23.89 7.82 -9.37
C SER A 82 22.47 8.39 -9.43
N ILE A 83 21.76 8.24 -10.56
CA ILE A 83 20.34 8.61 -10.68
C ILE A 83 19.47 7.74 -9.76
N ALA A 84 19.67 6.42 -9.75
CA ALA A 84 18.92 5.50 -8.90
C ALA A 84 19.14 5.79 -7.40
N ILE A 85 20.38 6.08 -6.99
CA ILE A 85 20.70 6.50 -5.61
C ILE A 85 20.01 7.83 -5.28
N GLY A 86 19.97 8.77 -6.24
CA GLY A 86 19.23 10.02 -6.10
C GLY A 86 17.77 9.79 -5.76
N HIS A 87 17.08 8.96 -6.55
CA HIS A 87 15.69 8.60 -6.30
C HIS A 87 15.47 7.88 -4.95
N ALA A 88 16.37 6.96 -4.58
CA ALA A 88 16.30 6.27 -3.29
C ALA A 88 16.42 7.25 -2.12
N ARG A 89 17.35 8.22 -2.21
CA ARG A 89 17.52 9.26 -1.20
C ARG A 89 16.30 10.15 -1.09
N ASP A 90 15.72 10.55 -2.21
CA ASP A 90 14.51 11.38 -2.22
C ASP A 90 13.32 10.64 -1.59
N GLY A 91 13.20 9.32 -1.85
CA GLY A 91 12.21 8.46 -1.19
C GLY A 91 12.39 8.37 0.33
N ILE A 92 13.61 8.17 0.81
CA ILE A 92 13.93 8.14 2.25
C ILE A 92 13.64 9.51 2.89
N SER A 93 14.04 10.60 2.22
CA SER A 93 13.80 11.97 2.70
C SER A 93 12.30 12.28 2.79
N HIS A 94 11.53 11.85 1.80
CA HIS A 94 10.07 11.99 1.82
C HIS A 94 9.47 11.22 3.01
N ALA A 95 9.79 9.93 3.15
CA ALA A 95 9.28 9.12 4.27
C ALA A 95 9.68 9.72 5.64
N TRP A 96 10.90 10.22 5.76
CA TRP A 96 11.34 10.90 6.99
C TRP A 96 10.51 12.15 7.31
N GLN A 97 10.10 12.92 6.30
CA GLN A 97 9.33 14.14 6.48
C GLN A 97 7.84 13.89 6.71
N THR A 98 7.29 12.81 6.18
CA THR A 98 5.85 12.52 6.25
C THR A 98 5.48 11.56 7.38
N GLN A 99 6.38 10.66 7.80
CA GLN A 99 6.04 9.55 8.69
C GLN A 99 6.65 9.71 10.09
N PRO A 100 5.83 9.98 11.13
CA PRO A 100 6.30 10.08 12.50
C PRO A 100 6.91 8.78 13.03
N ASN A 101 6.33 7.62 12.68
CA ASN A 101 6.79 6.33 13.16
C ASN A 101 8.24 6.05 12.74
N LEU A 102 8.60 6.39 11.49
CA LEU A 102 9.97 6.23 11.00
C LEU A 102 10.98 7.02 11.85
N ARG A 103 10.62 8.22 12.32
CA ARG A 103 11.45 9.02 13.22
C ARG A 103 11.58 8.39 14.59
N ILE A 104 10.48 7.88 15.14
CA ILE A 104 10.45 7.22 16.44
C ILE A 104 11.33 5.96 16.39
N HIS A 105 11.14 5.09 15.39
CA HIS A 105 11.96 3.89 15.21
C HIS A 105 13.45 4.23 15.07
N SER A 106 13.77 5.30 14.34
CA SER A 106 15.16 5.75 14.17
C SER A 106 15.77 6.34 15.43
N ALA A 107 15.00 7.08 16.22
CA ALA A 107 15.44 7.59 17.52
C ALA A 107 15.68 6.44 18.52
N VAL A 108 14.77 5.47 18.57
CA VAL A 108 14.93 4.25 19.38
C VAL A 108 16.14 3.45 18.91
N ALA A 109 16.35 3.29 17.60
CA ALA A 109 17.52 2.63 17.05
C ALA A 109 18.82 3.34 17.48
N ALA A 110 18.87 4.67 17.43
CA ALA A 110 20.03 5.44 17.91
C ALA A 110 20.30 5.21 19.40
N MET A 111 19.25 5.17 20.23
CA MET A 111 19.36 4.85 21.66
C MET A 111 19.89 3.42 21.89
N VAL A 112 19.38 2.44 21.14
CA VAL A 112 19.82 1.03 21.22
C VAL A 112 21.27 0.89 20.81
N VAL A 113 21.71 1.59 19.76
CA VAL A 113 23.12 1.63 19.34
C VAL A 113 23.97 2.27 20.44
N GLY A 114 23.56 3.39 21.02
CA GLY A 114 24.27 4.03 22.14
C GLY A 114 24.37 3.13 23.38
N LEU A 115 23.31 2.38 23.68
CA LEU A 115 23.32 1.41 24.78
C LEU A 115 24.24 0.21 24.46
N GLY A 116 24.24 -0.25 23.20
CA GLY A 116 25.11 -1.34 22.75
C GLY A 116 26.59 -0.98 22.78
N THR A 117 26.95 0.26 22.43
CA THR A 117 28.33 0.73 22.57
C THR A 117 28.72 0.88 24.03
N PHE A 118 27.84 1.41 24.87
CA PHE A 118 28.09 1.57 26.31
C PHE A 118 28.31 0.23 27.03
N LEU A 119 27.53 -0.80 26.69
CA LEU A 119 27.64 -2.14 27.31
C LEU A 119 28.71 -3.05 26.68
N GLY A 120 29.41 -2.58 25.64
CA GLY A 120 30.49 -3.35 25.00
C GLY A 120 29.99 -4.62 24.32
N LEU A 121 28.97 -4.51 23.46
CA LEU A 121 28.44 -5.65 22.71
C LEU A 121 29.51 -6.31 21.81
N ALA A 122 29.47 -7.64 21.76
CA ALA A 122 30.27 -8.46 20.87
C ALA A 122 29.79 -8.34 19.41
N THR A 123 30.66 -8.71 18.47
CA THR A 123 30.37 -8.60 17.03
C THR A 123 29.09 -9.33 16.61
N ALA A 124 28.81 -10.51 17.17
CA ALA A 124 27.59 -11.26 16.86
C ALA A 124 26.32 -10.55 17.36
N GLU A 125 26.37 -9.93 18.54
CA GLU A 125 25.27 -9.14 19.11
C GLU A 125 25.02 -7.90 18.23
N TRP A 126 26.09 -7.24 17.76
CA TRP A 126 25.98 -6.13 16.82
C TRP A 126 25.31 -6.49 15.50
N ILE A 127 25.69 -7.63 14.91
CA ILE A 127 25.06 -8.12 13.67
C ILE A 127 23.55 -8.29 13.87
N ALA A 128 23.14 -8.90 14.99
CA ALA A 128 21.72 -9.09 15.29
C ALA A 128 20.98 -7.75 15.47
N ILE A 129 21.55 -6.81 16.23
CA ILE A 129 20.96 -5.48 16.45
C ILE A 129 20.84 -4.68 15.15
N LEU A 130 21.90 -4.63 14.34
CA LEU A 130 21.90 -3.92 13.06
C LEU A 130 20.90 -4.53 12.07
N LEU A 131 20.78 -5.86 12.05
CA LEU A 131 19.79 -6.54 11.24
C LEU A 131 18.36 -6.17 11.67
N CYS A 132 18.08 -6.19 12.98
CA CYS A 132 16.77 -5.81 13.50
C CYS A 132 16.39 -4.37 13.14
N ILE A 133 17.31 -3.42 13.36
CA ILE A 133 17.11 -2.00 13.01
C ILE A 133 16.83 -1.87 11.51
N THR A 134 17.64 -2.52 10.67
CA THR A 134 17.49 -2.47 9.22
C THR A 134 16.14 -3.01 8.76
N VAL A 135 15.71 -4.15 9.31
CA VAL A 135 14.42 -4.77 8.97
C VAL A 135 13.24 -3.89 9.40
N VAL A 136 13.25 -3.34 10.61
CA VAL A 136 12.17 -2.47 11.10
C VAL A 136 12.05 -1.20 10.27
N ILE A 137 13.17 -0.56 9.95
CA ILE A 137 13.18 0.64 9.09
C ILE A 137 12.70 0.30 7.67
N ALA A 138 13.15 -0.84 7.11
CA ALA A 138 12.69 -1.28 5.80
C ALA A 138 11.18 -1.55 5.77
N LEU A 139 10.65 -2.22 6.81
CA LEU A 139 9.21 -2.47 6.94
C LEU A 139 8.42 -1.17 7.03
N GLU A 140 8.92 -0.14 7.73
CA GLU A 140 8.23 1.15 7.76
C GLU A 140 8.24 1.89 6.42
N LEU A 141 9.34 1.81 5.66
CA LEU A 141 9.38 2.34 4.30
C LEU A 141 8.40 1.60 3.38
N VAL A 142 8.27 0.28 3.54
CA VAL A 142 7.28 -0.52 2.80
C VAL A 142 5.86 -0.14 3.22
N ASN A 143 5.58 0.02 4.51
CA ASN A 143 4.28 0.48 5.00
C ASN A 143 3.89 1.83 4.37
N THR A 144 4.83 2.79 4.38
CA THR A 144 4.66 4.11 3.75
C THR A 144 4.36 3.99 2.25
N ALA A 145 5.06 3.11 1.54
CA ALA A 145 4.84 2.88 0.11
C ALA A 145 3.45 2.27 -0.15
N VAL A 146 3.03 1.31 0.67
CA VAL A 146 1.68 0.70 0.58
C VAL A 146 0.61 1.74 0.85
N GLU A 147 0.76 2.57 1.88
CA GLU A 147 -0.16 3.69 2.17
C GLU A 147 -0.31 4.61 0.95
N ALA A 148 0.83 5.04 0.36
CA ALA A 148 0.83 5.91 -0.82
C ALA A 148 0.15 5.24 -2.04
N CYS A 149 0.39 3.94 -2.27
CA CYS A 149 -0.26 3.20 -3.34
C CYS A 149 -1.78 3.10 -3.13
N VAL A 150 -2.22 2.83 -1.89
CA VAL A 150 -3.65 2.74 -1.56
C VAL A 150 -4.32 4.12 -1.72
N ASP A 151 -3.67 5.19 -1.27
CA ASP A 151 -4.17 6.57 -1.39
C ASP A 151 -4.23 7.07 -2.84
N LEU A 152 -3.38 6.53 -3.72
CA LEU A 152 -3.45 6.79 -5.16
C LEU A 152 -4.69 6.13 -5.78
N VAL A 153 -5.05 4.91 -5.35
CA VAL A 153 -6.14 4.14 -5.96
C VAL A 153 -7.51 4.63 -5.51
N THR A 154 -7.68 5.01 -4.25
CA THR A 154 -8.96 5.50 -3.73
C THR A 154 -8.78 6.63 -2.72
N ARG A 155 -9.58 7.70 -2.90
CA ARG A 155 -9.68 8.79 -1.92
C ARG A 155 -10.79 8.54 -0.90
N GLU A 156 -11.73 7.66 -1.22
CA GLU A 156 -12.80 7.26 -0.30
C GLU A 156 -12.39 6.02 0.50
N THR A 157 -12.84 5.96 1.74
CA THR A 157 -12.51 4.86 2.67
C THR A 157 -13.25 3.59 2.26
N HIS A 158 -12.57 2.73 1.49
CA HIS A 158 -13.05 1.39 1.17
C HIS A 158 -12.61 0.35 2.20
N PRO A 159 -13.44 -0.66 2.50
CA PRO A 159 -13.11 -1.70 3.49
C PRO A 159 -11.84 -2.49 3.10
N ILE A 160 -11.61 -2.71 1.80
CA ILE A 160 -10.41 -3.40 1.30
C ILE A 160 -9.16 -2.52 1.46
N ALA A 161 -9.27 -1.23 1.16
CA ALA A 161 -8.19 -0.26 1.32
C ALA A 161 -7.76 -0.15 2.80
N ARG A 162 -8.74 -0.13 3.71
CA ARG A 162 -8.47 -0.18 5.15
C ARG A 162 -7.73 -1.46 5.54
N THR A 163 -8.21 -2.61 5.07
CA THR A 163 -7.58 -3.91 5.36
C THR A 163 -6.12 -3.95 4.88
N ALA A 164 -5.84 -3.43 3.68
CA ALA A 164 -4.47 -3.38 3.15
C ALA A 164 -3.53 -2.54 4.04
N LYS A 165 -3.99 -1.36 4.49
CA LYS A 165 -3.22 -0.51 5.41
C LYS A 165 -3.03 -1.17 6.78
N ASP A 166 -4.09 -1.76 7.33
CA ASP A 166 -4.03 -2.43 8.63
C ASP A 166 -3.05 -3.62 8.61
N VAL A 167 -3.00 -4.39 7.50
CA VAL A 167 -2.05 -5.49 7.33
C VAL A 167 -0.60 -4.98 7.19
N ALA A 168 -0.39 -3.88 6.45
CA ALA A 168 0.94 -3.27 6.32
C ALA A 168 1.47 -2.77 7.67
N ALA A 169 0.63 -2.08 8.45
CA ALA A 169 0.97 -1.68 9.81
C ALA A 169 1.20 -2.89 10.74
N GLY A 170 0.40 -3.95 10.58
CA GLY A 170 0.59 -5.22 11.28
C GLY A 170 1.95 -5.87 11.02
N ALA A 171 2.45 -5.81 9.78
CA ALA A 171 3.78 -6.34 9.44
C ALA A 171 4.89 -5.59 10.17
N VAL A 172 4.82 -4.24 10.23
CA VAL A 172 5.75 -3.43 11.02
C VAL A 172 5.71 -3.84 12.49
N LEU A 173 4.50 -3.97 13.06
CA LEU A 173 4.32 -4.36 14.47
C LEU A 173 5.00 -5.69 14.79
N VAL A 174 4.83 -6.70 13.93
CA VAL A 174 5.49 -8.00 14.09
C VAL A 174 7.02 -7.85 14.08
N GLY A 175 7.56 -7.05 13.15
CA GLY A 175 9.00 -6.76 13.09
C GLY A 175 9.52 -6.07 14.35
N VAL A 176 8.78 -5.10 14.88
CA VAL A 176 9.11 -4.38 16.12
C VAL A 176 9.11 -5.32 17.32
N VAL A 177 8.09 -6.15 17.47
CA VAL A 177 8.04 -7.15 18.56
C VAL A 177 9.22 -8.12 18.47
N GLY A 178 9.51 -8.64 17.28
CA GLY A 178 10.68 -9.50 17.07
C GLY A 178 12.00 -8.81 17.45
N SER A 179 12.18 -7.56 17.02
CA SER A 179 13.36 -6.74 17.37
C SER A 179 13.48 -6.53 18.89
N VAL A 180 12.37 -6.29 19.58
CA VAL A 180 12.37 -6.10 21.04
C VAL A 180 12.76 -7.40 21.75
N LEU A 181 12.26 -8.55 21.30
CA LEU A 181 12.62 -9.85 21.88
C LEU A 181 14.11 -10.15 21.70
N ILE A 182 14.65 -9.95 20.49
CA ILE A 182 16.08 -10.12 20.22
C ILE A 182 16.91 -9.15 21.08
N GLY A 183 16.51 -7.88 21.14
CA GLY A 183 17.13 -6.89 22.01
C GLY A 183 17.10 -7.30 23.48
N ALA A 184 15.98 -7.82 23.99
CA ALA A 184 15.87 -8.27 25.37
C ALA A 184 16.83 -9.43 25.67
N VAL A 185 16.95 -10.40 24.75
CA VAL A 185 17.91 -11.53 24.90
C VAL A 185 19.35 -11.03 25.02
N ILE A 186 19.71 -9.96 24.30
CA ILE A 186 21.06 -9.39 24.32
C ILE A 186 21.27 -8.48 25.54
N PHE A 187 20.35 -7.54 25.80
CA PHE A 187 20.54 -6.47 26.77
C PHE A 187 20.19 -6.87 28.21
N VAL A 188 19.19 -7.73 28.44
CA VAL A 188 18.74 -8.07 29.80
C VAL A 188 19.85 -8.72 30.63
N PRO A 189 20.60 -9.73 30.13
CA PRO A 189 21.70 -10.32 30.91
C PRO A 189 22.80 -9.31 31.26
N ARG A 190 23.14 -8.43 30.31
CA ARG A 190 24.18 -7.40 30.48
C ARG A 190 23.77 -6.35 31.51
N LEU A 191 22.52 -5.88 31.44
CA LEU A 191 21.96 -4.93 32.40
C LEU A 191 21.84 -5.55 33.80
N TYR A 192 21.44 -6.81 33.90
CA TYR A 192 21.38 -7.50 35.18
C TYR A 192 22.76 -7.61 35.83
N GLN A 193 23.79 -7.97 35.05
CA GLN A 193 25.17 -8.00 35.55
C GLN A 193 25.64 -6.61 36.00
N LEU A 194 25.26 -5.54 35.31
CA LEU A 194 25.64 -4.17 35.69
C LEU A 194 24.93 -3.68 36.97
N ILE A 195 23.71 -4.14 37.24
CA ILE A 195 22.92 -3.71 38.42
C ILE A 195 23.30 -4.50 39.68
N VAL A 196 23.66 -5.77 39.51
CA VAL A 196 23.95 -6.68 40.63
C VAL A 196 25.40 -6.54 41.13
N TRP A 197 26.25 -5.83 40.39
CA TRP A 197 27.64 -5.55 40.73
C TRP A 197 27.78 -4.13 41.31
#